data_AF-A0AAE9MWY5-F1
#
_entry.id   AF-A0AAE9MWY5-F1
#
_cell.length_a   1.000
_cell.length_b   1.000
_cell.length_c   1.000
_cell.angle_alpha   90.00
_cell.angle_beta   90.00
_cell.angle_gamma   90.00
#
_symmetry.space_group_name_H-M   'P 1'
#
loop_
_entity.id
_entity.type
_entity.pdbx_description
1 polymer ?
#
loop_
_entity_poly.entity_id
_entity_poly.type
_entity_poly.pdbx_seq_one_letter_code
_entity_poly.pdbx_strand_id
1 'polypeptide(L)'
;MNKYSILAALIISSPVCSQTFSITPSVKTGLPTVLEQPNLYQAPVFDFYDFSEGYLEQHAESIAELPMSLSHINRVCIQNRFSEIDKSEGYGQSGVLLYTYKTDGRGEKIHNTTIGDRAPLENISEHCFDESTWVYKNWLDDGAIAFTPYSTKFSFLEDVRVVVDGELELPENSTLFVQHYFDFISKVGFDQSASFYHPNGIAKLKSIIIDGLESNNENIITLKNISFGEDTSLFDIALMSNDEFMNKLLSLVKKVGGKNTLNFESLRIINEFELDDKKYINVQRKDWVLGRLITVNEVIILQRHGNQWLIDMPESINDMLSK
;
A
#
# COMPACT_ATOMS: atom_id res chain seq x y z
N MET A 1 29.87 -2.62 7.38
CA MET A 1 29.38 -3.19 6.10
C MET A 1 28.85 -2.10 5.19
N ASN A 2 28.58 -2.38 3.91
CA ASN A 2 27.87 -1.47 3.03
C ASN A 2 26.36 -1.48 3.37
N LYS A 3 25.75 -0.31 3.63
CA LYS A 3 24.38 -0.22 4.18
C LYS A 3 23.32 -0.81 3.24
N TYR A 4 23.55 -0.74 1.93
CA TYR A 4 22.64 -1.28 0.91
C TYR A 4 22.54 -2.81 0.89
N SER A 5 23.57 -3.53 1.37
CA SER A 5 23.60 -5.00 1.34
C SER A 5 22.65 -5.67 2.34
N ILE A 6 22.20 -4.95 3.38
CA ILE A 6 21.24 -5.45 4.36
C ILE A 6 19.80 -5.16 3.90
N LEU A 7 19.57 -4.04 3.21
CA LEU A 7 18.23 -3.67 2.72
C LEU A 7 17.75 -4.53 1.56
N ALA A 8 18.64 -4.99 0.68
CA ALA A 8 18.31 -5.90 -0.41
C ALA A 8 17.87 -7.31 0.06
N ALA A 9 17.86 -7.57 1.37
CA ALA A 9 17.73 -8.90 1.97
C ALA A 9 16.68 -8.99 3.09
N LEU A 10 15.85 -7.96 3.34
CA LEU A 10 14.90 -7.92 4.46
C LEU A 10 13.44 -7.76 3.98
N ILE A 11 13.05 -8.67 3.10
CA ILE A 11 11.77 -8.74 2.40
C ILE A 11 11.30 -10.20 2.48
N ILE A 12 9.98 -10.53 2.48
CA ILE A 12 9.32 -11.86 2.26
C ILE A 12 8.54 -12.56 3.44
N SER A 13 7.19 -12.38 3.57
CA SER A 13 6.05 -13.35 3.91
C SER A 13 4.98 -12.81 4.94
N SER A 14 3.72 -13.25 5.18
CA SER A 14 2.73 -14.18 4.55
C SER A 14 1.26 -13.63 4.61
N PRO A 15 0.24 -14.33 4.07
CA PRO A 15 -1.20 -14.08 4.32
C PRO A 15 -1.89 -15.19 5.15
N VAL A 16 -2.92 -14.83 5.93
CA VAL A 16 -4.36 -14.93 5.55
C VAL A 16 -5.20 -14.00 6.46
N CYS A 17 -5.93 -13.04 5.90
CA CYS A 17 -6.99 -12.27 6.57
C CYS A 17 -7.76 -11.41 5.55
N SER A 18 -8.87 -10.77 5.93
CA SER A 18 -9.24 -9.52 5.26
C SER A 18 -8.17 -8.49 5.64
N GLN A 19 -7.55 -7.87 4.64
CA GLN A 19 -6.40 -7.01 4.87
C GLN A 19 -6.87 -5.56 4.90
N THR A 20 -6.89 -4.98 6.11
CA THR A 20 -6.88 -3.52 6.25
C THR A 20 -5.51 -3.01 5.81
N PHE A 21 -5.44 -2.34 4.66
CA PHE A 21 -4.22 -1.70 4.17
C PHE A 21 -4.44 -0.21 3.84
N SER A 22 -3.38 0.58 3.92
CA SER A 22 -3.37 2.03 3.76
C SER A 22 -2.56 2.42 2.53
N ILE A 23 -3.25 3.01 1.56
CA ILE A 23 -2.66 3.64 0.36
C ILE A 23 -2.32 5.10 0.67
N THR A 24 -1.21 5.58 0.11
CA THR A 24 -0.94 7.03 0.01
C THR A 24 -1.51 7.51 -1.32
N PRO A 25 -2.55 8.35 -1.36
CA PRO A 25 -3.04 8.92 -2.60
C PRO A 25 -2.01 9.87 -3.22
N SER A 26 -2.05 10.02 -4.53
CA SER A 26 -1.53 11.20 -5.18
C SER A 26 -2.44 12.40 -4.87
N VAL A 27 -1.87 13.58 -4.65
CA VAL A 27 -2.60 14.84 -4.44
C VAL A 27 -2.08 15.85 -5.46
N LYS A 28 -2.97 16.44 -6.27
CA LYS A 28 -2.58 17.25 -7.46
C LYS A 28 -1.66 18.42 -7.12
N THR A 29 -1.92 19.11 -6.02
CA THR A 29 -1.11 20.25 -5.53
C THR A 29 0.12 19.84 -4.73
N GLY A 30 0.28 18.55 -4.43
CA GLY A 30 1.18 18.07 -3.38
C GLY A 30 0.63 18.33 -1.96
N LEU A 31 1.47 18.05 -0.96
CA LEU A 31 1.21 18.26 0.47
C LEU A 31 2.42 18.98 1.13
N PRO A 32 2.21 19.86 2.13
CA PRO A 32 0.91 20.32 2.61
C PRO A 32 0.21 21.27 1.63
N THR A 33 -1.12 21.32 1.70
CA THR A 33 -1.96 22.16 0.83
C THR A 33 -3.21 22.68 1.56
N VAL A 34 -4.00 23.55 0.94
CA VAL A 34 -5.34 23.96 1.43
C VAL A 34 -6.36 23.60 0.35
N LEU A 35 -7.38 22.83 0.71
CA LEU A 35 -8.47 22.44 -0.18
C LEU A 35 -9.81 22.84 0.44
N GLU A 36 -10.50 23.79 -0.21
CA GLU A 36 -11.84 24.21 0.16
C GLU A 36 -12.90 23.23 -0.38
N GLN A 37 -14.12 23.30 0.17
CA GLN A 37 -15.22 22.43 -0.28
C GLN A 37 -15.50 22.62 -1.79
N PRO A 38 -15.46 21.55 -2.62
CA PRO A 38 -15.82 21.63 -4.03
C PRO A 38 -17.22 22.21 -4.26
N ASN A 39 -17.34 23.08 -5.27
CA ASN A 39 -18.61 23.61 -5.73
C ASN A 39 -18.92 23.12 -7.14
N LEU A 40 -19.61 21.98 -7.23
CA LEU A 40 -19.97 21.29 -8.47
C LEU A 40 -20.80 22.15 -9.46
N TYR A 41 -21.34 23.29 -9.01
CA TYR A 41 -22.16 24.22 -9.80
C TYR A 41 -21.40 25.46 -10.29
N GLN A 42 -20.11 25.59 -9.97
CA GLN A 42 -19.21 26.63 -10.51
C GLN A 42 -18.25 26.04 -11.54
N ALA A 43 -17.65 26.88 -12.38
CA ALA A 43 -16.80 26.41 -13.48
C ALA A 43 -15.43 25.89 -12.97
N PRO A 44 -14.96 24.70 -13.44
CA PRO A 44 -15.61 23.77 -14.36
C PRO A 44 -16.80 23.05 -13.68
N VAL A 45 -17.99 23.16 -14.28
CA VAL A 45 -19.23 22.57 -13.74
C VAL A 45 -19.17 21.06 -13.90
N PHE A 46 -19.64 20.32 -12.91
CA PHE A 46 -19.71 18.87 -12.97
C PHE A 46 -20.87 18.44 -13.89
N ASP A 47 -20.53 17.91 -15.07
CA ASP A 47 -21.47 17.30 -16.00
C ASP A 47 -21.69 15.83 -15.62
N PHE A 48 -22.94 15.52 -15.33
CA PHE A 48 -23.38 14.18 -14.97
C PHE A 48 -23.36 13.23 -16.17
N TYR A 49 -23.16 13.71 -17.40
CA TYR A 49 -23.22 12.93 -18.64
C TYR A 49 -21.95 12.99 -19.51
N ASP A 50 -20.86 13.61 -19.04
CA ASP A 50 -19.56 13.56 -19.71
C ASP A 50 -18.84 12.25 -19.37
N PHE A 51 -18.86 11.29 -20.30
CA PHE A 51 -18.20 9.99 -20.14
C PHE A 51 -16.82 9.94 -20.81
N SER A 52 -16.15 11.08 -20.96
CA SER A 52 -14.77 11.13 -21.45
C SER A 52 -13.80 10.44 -20.47
N GLU A 53 -12.75 9.85 -21.05
CA GLU A 53 -11.68 9.18 -20.30
C GLU A 53 -10.94 10.19 -19.40
N GLY A 54 -10.78 9.86 -18.12
CA GLY A 54 -10.16 10.76 -17.14
C GLY A 54 -11.06 11.89 -16.63
N TYR A 55 -12.38 11.90 -16.89
CA TYR A 55 -13.27 12.99 -16.49
C TYR A 55 -13.37 13.16 -14.96
N LEU A 56 -13.55 12.08 -14.22
CA LEU A 56 -13.71 12.12 -12.76
C LEU A 56 -12.39 12.48 -12.06
N GLU A 57 -11.30 11.98 -12.62
CA GLU A 57 -9.90 12.21 -12.26
C GLU A 57 -9.50 13.67 -12.51
N GLN A 58 -10.08 14.33 -13.51
CA GLN A 58 -9.93 15.77 -13.73
C GLN A 58 -10.62 16.61 -12.65
N HIS A 59 -11.76 16.16 -12.10
CA HIS A 59 -12.47 16.84 -11.00
C HIS A 59 -11.95 16.51 -9.58
N ALA A 60 -11.33 15.35 -9.38
CA ALA A 60 -10.73 14.95 -8.10
C ALA A 60 -9.42 15.66 -7.79
N GLU A 61 -9.20 16.12 -6.56
CA GLU A 61 -7.89 16.66 -6.13
C GLU A 61 -6.92 15.57 -5.64
N SER A 62 -7.43 14.36 -5.41
CA SER A 62 -6.69 13.21 -4.91
C SER A 62 -7.10 11.92 -5.62
N ILE A 63 -6.13 11.07 -5.94
CA ILE A 63 -6.37 9.76 -6.56
C ILE A 63 -5.57 8.71 -5.79
N ALA A 64 -6.27 7.73 -5.21
CA ALA A 64 -5.66 6.53 -4.65
C ALA A 64 -5.76 5.39 -5.65
N GLU A 65 -4.63 4.98 -6.22
CA GLU A 65 -4.55 3.80 -7.08
C GLU A 65 -4.69 2.52 -6.23
N LEU A 66 -5.58 1.62 -6.65
CA LEU A 66 -5.78 0.34 -5.99
C LEU A 66 -4.80 -0.70 -6.54
N PRO A 67 -4.30 -1.64 -5.71
CA PRO A 67 -3.37 -2.66 -6.18
C PRO A 67 -4.09 -3.74 -7.00
N MET A 68 -3.46 -4.25 -8.06
CA MET A 68 -4.02 -5.29 -8.96
C MET A 68 -4.42 -6.60 -8.25
N SER A 69 -3.87 -6.85 -7.06
CA SER A 69 -4.23 -7.98 -6.21
C SER A 69 -5.54 -7.79 -5.45
N LEU A 70 -6.10 -6.57 -5.36
CA LEU A 70 -7.35 -6.33 -4.66
C LEU A 70 -8.52 -6.91 -5.47
N SER A 71 -9.16 -7.93 -4.92
CA SER A 71 -10.28 -8.65 -5.55
C SER A 71 -11.64 -8.26 -4.97
N HIS A 72 -11.66 -7.84 -3.70
CA HIS A 72 -12.87 -7.43 -3.00
C HIS A 72 -12.60 -6.25 -2.05
N ILE A 73 -13.62 -5.42 -1.84
CA ILE A 73 -13.63 -4.32 -0.88
C ILE A 73 -14.81 -4.54 0.06
N ASN A 74 -14.52 -4.63 1.35
CA ASN A 74 -15.52 -4.65 2.42
C ASN A 74 -15.87 -3.22 2.87
N ARG A 75 -14.84 -2.35 2.94
CA ARG A 75 -14.96 -0.98 3.46
C ARG A 75 -13.83 -0.09 2.93
N VAL A 76 -14.11 1.20 2.75
CA VAL A 76 -13.09 2.24 2.54
C VAL A 76 -13.28 3.36 3.56
N CYS A 77 -12.21 3.77 4.23
CA CYS A 77 -12.15 4.95 5.09
C CYS A 77 -11.04 5.88 4.63
N ILE A 78 -11.31 7.18 4.53
CA ILE A 78 -10.35 8.20 4.12
C ILE A 78 -10.01 9.05 5.34
N GLN A 79 -8.76 8.97 5.79
CA GLN A 79 -8.27 9.73 6.94
C GLN A 79 -7.54 10.99 6.44
N ASN A 80 -7.99 12.15 6.90
CA ASN A 80 -7.40 13.45 6.60
C ASN A 80 -6.73 14.01 7.87
N ARG A 81 -5.45 14.40 7.76
CA ARG A 81 -4.71 15.06 8.85
C ARG A 81 -4.57 16.55 8.57
N PHE A 82 -4.97 17.38 9.52
CA PHE A 82 -4.93 18.83 9.41
C PHE A 82 -3.98 19.50 10.41
N SER A 83 -3.45 20.66 10.04
CA SER A 83 -2.72 21.61 10.89
C SER A 83 -3.27 23.04 10.72
N GLU A 84 -2.81 23.95 11.58
CA GLU A 84 -3.15 25.39 11.59
C GLU A 84 -4.66 25.72 11.45
N ILE A 85 -5.53 24.84 11.98
CA ILE A 85 -6.99 24.98 11.94
C ILE A 85 -7.42 26.30 12.58
N ASP A 86 -8.12 27.13 11.82
CA ASP A 86 -8.70 28.38 12.29
C ASP A 86 -9.79 28.13 13.36
N LYS A 87 -9.60 28.77 14.53
CA LYS A 87 -10.45 28.67 15.72
C LYS A 87 -11.34 29.90 15.92
N SER A 88 -11.58 30.68 14.87
CA SER A 88 -12.65 31.68 14.80
C SER A 88 -14.03 31.07 15.15
N GLU A 89 -15.03 31.91 15.45
CA GLU A 89 -16.36 31.43 15.82
C GLU A 89 -17.03 30.60 14.71
N GLY A 90 -17.90 29.66 15.11
CA GLY A 90 -18.57 28.72 14.21
C GLY A 90 -17.81 27.40 14.00
N TYR A 91 -18.57 26.32 13.80
CA TYR A 91 -18.03 24.97 13.65
C TYR A 91 -17.42 24.74 12.26
N GLY A 92 -16.13 24.44 12.20
CA GLY A 92 -15.50 23.92 10.98
C GLY A 92 -15.85 22.44 10.76
N GLN A 93 -15.96 22.04 9.49
CA GLN A 93 -16.10 20.65 9.08
C GLN A 93 -14.89 20.22 8.26
N SER A 94 -14.47 18.97 8.45
CA SER A 94 -13.72 18.20 7.45
C SER A 94 -14.72 17.47 6.57
N GLY A 95 -14.38 17.20 5.32
CA GLY A 95 -15.17 16.33 4.47
C GLY A 95 -14.36 15.72 3.33
N VAL A 96 -14.97 14.74 2.68
CA VAL A 96 -14.43 14.09 1.49
C VAL A 96 -15.55 13.96 0.46
N LEU A 97 -15.26 14.34 -0.77
CA LEU A 97 -16.15 14.17 -1.92
C LEU A 97 -15.52 13.19 -2.91
N LEU A 98 -16.06 11.98 -2.98
CA LEU A 98 -15.71 10.94 -3.96
C LEU A 98 -16.40 11.20 -5.29
N TYR A 99 -15.77 10.79 -6.38
CA TYR A 99 -16.30 10.82 -7.74
C TYR A 99 -16.42 9.39 -8.28
N THR A 100 -17.56 9.04 -8.86
CA THR A 100 -17.85 7.73 -9.48
C THR A 100 -18.99 7.86 -10.49
N TYR A 101 -19.58 6.76 -10.96
CA TYR A 101 -20.68 6.74 -11.93
C TYR A 101 -21.69 5.63 -11.60
N LYS A 102 -22.98 5.83 -11.89
CA LYS A 102 -23.96 4.74 -11.80
C LYS A 102 -23.96 3.91 -13.08
N THR A 103 -23.99 2.59 -12.92
CA THR A 103 -24.11 1.63 -14.02
C THR A 103 -25.52 1.07 -14.14
N ASP A 104 -25.87 0.55 -15.32
CA ASP A 104 -27.13 -0.16 -15.56
C ASP A 104 -27.03 -1.67 -15.25
N GLY A 105 -28.12 -2.41 -15.47
CA GLY A 105 -28.16 -3.86 -15.28
C GLY A 105 -27.28 -4.69 -16.23
N ARG A 106 -26.47 -4.05 -17.08
CA ARG A 106 -25.47 -4.65 -17.98
C ARG A 106 -24.04 -4.19 -17.64
N GLY A 107 -23.89 -3.17 -16.81
CA GLY A 107 -22.61 -2.52 -16.47
C GLY A 107 -22.32 -1.23 -17.24
N GLU A 108 -23.23 -0.76 -18.09
CA GLU A 108 -23.02 0.46 -18.90
C GLU A 108 -23.19 1.73 -18.05
N LYS A 109 -22.31 2.73 -18.23
CA LYS A 109 -22.35 3.99 -17.45
C LYS A 109 -23.60 4.82 -17.82
N ILE A 110 -24.43 5.17 -16.83
CA ILE A 110 -25.68 5.94 -16.99
C ILE A 110 -25.45 7.44 -16.73
N HIS A 111 -24.73 7.76 -15.66
CA HIS A 111 -24.37 9.13 -15.27
C HIS A 111 -23.22 9.10 -14.25
N ASN A 112 -22.37 10.12 -14.29
CA ASN A 112 -21.42 10.44 -13.24
C ASN A 112 -22.17 10.85 -11.96
N THR A 113 -21.57 10.67 -10.79
CA THR A 113 -22.16 11.04 -9.50
C THR A 113 -21.07 11.26 -8.45
N THR A 114 -21.40 11.99 -7.40
CA THR A 114 -20.51 12.18 -6.24
C THR A 114 -21.09 11.59 -4.97
N ILE A 115 -20.24 11.07 -4.10
CA ILE A 115 -20.57 10.57 -2.75
C ILE A 115 -19.81 11.44 -1.75
N GLY A 116 -20.48 11.96 -0.72
CA GLY A 116 -19.87 12.94 0.18
C GLY A 116 -20.13 12.66 1.65
N ASP A 117 -19.08 12.68 2.46
CA ASP A 117 -19.14 12.57 3.93
C ASP A 117 -18.56 13.81 4.63
N ARG A 118 -18.97 14.06 5.88
CA ARG A 118 -18.55 15.20 6.71
C ARG A 118 -18.40 14.86 8.19
N ALA A 119 -17.29 15.27 8.77
CA ALA A 119 -16.98 15.17 10.19
C ALA A 119 -16.69 16.57 10.78
N PRO A 120 -16.66 16.74 12.12
CA PRO A 120 -16.05 17.92 12.74
C PRO A 120 -14.60 18.11 12.25
N LEU A 121 -14.16 19.37 12.09
CA LEU A 121 -12.78 19.66 11.70
C LEU A 121 -11.83 19.50 12.90
N GLU A 122 -11.12 18.38 12.93
CA GLU A 122 -10.12 18.04 13.95
C GLU A 122 -8.74 17.79 13.31
N ASN A 123 -7.68 17.70 14.13
CA ASN A 123 -6.31 17.46 13.67
C ASN A 123 -6.17 16.14 12.86
N ILE A 124 -7.04 15.16 13.13
CA ILE A 124 -7.24 13.95 12.34
C ILE A 124 -8.76 13.77 12.23
N SER A 125 -9.25 13.49 11.03
CA SER A 125 -10.66 13.15 10.77
C SER A 125 -10.72 11.92 9.87
N GLU A 126 -11.74 11.08 10.05
CA GLU A 126 -11.91 9.83 9.30
C GLU A 126 -13.30 9.82 8.65
N HIS A 127 -13.33 9.48 7.36
CA HIS A 127 -14.52 9.47 6.52
C HIS A 127 -14.73 8.06 5.96
N CYS A 128 -15.61 7.28 6.58
CA CYS A 128 -15.86 5.89 6.19
C CYS A 128 -17.09 5.76 5.28
N PHE A 129 -16.91 5.05 4.18
CA PHE A 129 -17.88 4.88 3.11
C PHE A 129 -18.40 3.45 3.08
N ASP A 130 -19.43 3.20 3.89
CA ASP A 130 -20.17 1.93 3.98
C ASP A 130 -21.17 1.82 2.82
N GLU A 131 -20.63 1.81 1.60
CA GLU A 131 -21.34 2.03 0.35
C GLU A 131 -21.94 0.79 -0.30
N SER A 132 -22.82 1.03 -1.27
CA SER A 132 -23.40 -0.05 -2.08
C SER A 132 -22.33 -0.76 -2.93
N THR A 133 -22.44 -2.08 -3.08
CA THR A 133 -21.45 -2.93 -3.79
C THR A 133 -21.13 -2.52 -5.23
N TRP A 134 -22.00 -1.76 -5.91
CA TRP A 134 -21.71 -1.19 -7.23
C TRP A 134 -20.60 -0.12 -7.19
N VAL A 135 -20.50 0.67 -6.11
CA VAL A 135 -19.46 1.68 -5.92
C VAL A 135 -18.10 1.00 -5.83
N TYR A 136 -18.01 -0.02 -4.98
CA TYR A 136 -16.81 -0.82 -4.80
C TYR A 136 -16.41 -1.56 -6.09
N LYS A 137 -17.40 -2.10 -6.84
CA LYS A 137 -17.12 -2.71 -8.14
C LYS A 137 -16.54 -1.71 -9.14
N ASN A 138 -17.10 -0.51 -9.25
CA ASN A 138 -16.56 0.53 -10.13
C ASN A 138 -15.09 0.83 -9.77
N TRP A 139 -14.75 1.05 -8.49
CA TRP A 139 -13.38 1.33 -8.09
C TRP A 139 -12.41 0.18 -8.41
N LEU A 140 -12.86 -1.08 -8.34
CA LEU A 140 -12.09 -2.24 -8.77
C LEU A 140 -11.94 -2.31 -10.30
N ASP A 141 -13.00 -2.02 -11.06
CA ASP A 141 -12.99 -1.99 -12.53
C ASP A 141 -12.14 -0.84 -13.09
N ASP A 142 -12.20 0.35 -12.46
CA ASP A 142 -11.42 1.55 -12.79
C ASP A 142 -9.97 1.48 -12.25
N GLY A 143 -9.71 0.62 -11.26
CA GLY A 143 -8.41 0.45 -10.60
C GLY A 143 -8.01 1.59 -9.64
N ALA A 144 -8.90 2.53 -9.33
CA ALA A 144 -8.60 3.71 -8.53
C ALA A 144 -9.82 4.29 -7.80
N ILE A 145 -9.55 5.10 -6.77
CA ILE A 145 -10.53 5.92 -6.05
C ILE A 145 -10.19 7.39 -6.25
N ALA A 146 -11.06 8.12 -6.95
CA ALA A 146 -10.94 9.56 -7.23
C ALA A 146 -11.76 10.37 -6.21
N PHE A 147 -11.15 11.33 -5.53
CA PHE A 147 -11.82 12.15 -4.49
C PHE A 147 -11.18 13.53 -4.28
N THR A 148 -11.89 14.41 -3.58
CA THR A 148 -11.35 15.66 -3.03
C THR A 148 -11.58 15.68 -1.52
N PRO A 149 -10.52 15.57 -0.69
CA PRO A 149 -10.60 15.90 0.73
C PRO A 149 -10.62 17.43 0.88
N TYR A 150 -11.38 17.95 1.85
CA TYR A 150 -11.54 19.40 2.03
C TYR A 150 -11.82 19.80 3.48
N SER A 151 -11.66 21.09 3.77
CA SER A 151 -12.15 21.73 4.99
C SER A 151 -13.11 22.89 4.67
N THR A 152 -13.99 23.24 5.63
CA THR A 152 -14.88 24.43 5.53
C THR A 152 -14.35 25.65 6.28
N LYS A 153 -13.12 25.58 6.78
CA LYS A 153 -12.34 26.66 7.40
C LYS A 153 -10.89 26.53 6.97
N PHE A 154 -10.11 27.61 7.11
CA PHE A 154 -8.68 27.55 6.85
C PHE A 154 -7.99 26.51 7.75
N SER A 155 -7.25 25.61 7.13
CA SER A 155 -6.41 24.59 7.74
C SER A 155 -5.53 23.98 6.65
N PHE A 156 -4.26 23.69 6.93
CA PHE A 156 -3.44 22.92 6.00
C PHE A 156 -3.78 21.43 6.12
N LEU A 157 -4.00 20.78 4.98
CA LEU A 157 -4.02 19.33 4.84
C LEU A 157 -2.56 18.84 4.74
N GLU A 158 -2.13 18.06 5.73
CA GLU A 158 -0.74 17.60 5.92
C GLU A 158 -0.52 16.18 5.39
N ASP A 159 -1.50 15.31 5.57
CA ASP A 159 -1.44 13.90 5.19
C ASP A 159 -2.84 13.38 4.84
N VAL A 160 -2.90 12.47 3.88
CA VAL A 160 -4.12 11.76 3.47
C VAL A 160 -3.82 10.27 3.40
N ARG A 161 -4.72 9.45 3.92
CA ARG A 161 -4.63 7.99 3.89
C ARG A 161 -5.94 7.41 3.40
N VAL A 162 -5.88 6.53 2.40
CA VAL A 162 -7.04 5.71 2.00
C VAL A 162 -6.84 4.33 2.61
N VAL A 163 -7.63 4.03 3.64
CA VAL A 163 -7.64 2.75 4.36
C VAL A 163 -8.72 1.88 3.74
N VAL A 164 -8.32 0.76 3.15
CA VAL A 164 -9.21 -0.22 2.52
C VAL A 164 -9.19 -1.48 3.37
N ASP A 165 -10.36 -1.97 3.79
CA ASP A 165 -10.54 -3.36 4.25
C ASP A 165 -11.10 -4.16 3.08
N GLY A 166 -10.42 -5.25 2.70
CA GLY A 166 -10.72 -6.01 1.51
C GLY A 166 -9.95 -7.33 1.42
N GLU A 167 -10.15 -8.05 0.32
CA GLU A 167 -9.55 -9.36 0.08
C GLU A 167 -8.57 -9.31 -1.09
N LEU A 168 -7.36 -9.87 -0.90
CA LEU A 168 -6.36 -9.97 -1.94
C LEU A 168 -6.41 -11.35 -2.64
N GLU A 169 -6.53 -11.35 -3.96
CA GLU A 169 -6.36 -12.55 -4.79
C GLU A 169 -4.93 -12.59 -5.35
N LEU A 170 -4.27 -13.72 -5.10
CA LEU A 170 -2.89 -13.97 -5.50
C LEU A 170 -2.85 -14.98 -6.66
N PRO A 171 -2.38 -14.59 -7.86
CA PRO A 171 -2.44 -15.44 -9.05
C PRO A 171 -1.69 -16.78 -8.94
N GLU A 172 -2.30 -17.85 -9.45
CA GLU A 172 -1.60 -19.13 -9.69
C GLU A 172 -0.53 -19.04 -10.80
N ASN A 173 -0.59 -18.00 -11.65
CA ASN A 173 0.43 -17.75 -12.66
C ASN A 173 1.63 -16.99 -12.07
N SER A 174 2.81 -17.60 -12.13
CA SER A 174 4.07 -17.08 -11.58
C SER A 174 4.48 -15.68 -12.07
N THR A 175 4.24 -15.38 -13.35
CA THR A 175 4.55 -14.07 -13.93
C THR A 175 3.57 -13.00 -13.46
N LEU A 176 2.26 -13.29 -13.50
CA LEU A 176 1.22 -12.36 -13.05
C LEU A 176 1.29 -12.13 -11.53
N PHE A 177 1.64 -13.16 -10.76
CA PHE A 177 1.92 -13.06 -9.33
C PHE A 177 3.00 -12.03 -9.01
N VAL A 178 4.13 -12.08 -9.73
CA VAL A 178 5.23 -11.11 -9.55
C VAL A 178 4.82 -9.70 -9.99
N GLN A 179 3.97 -9.57 -11.02
CA GLN A 179 3.38 -8.27 -11.39
C GLN A 179 2.49 -7.71 -10.27
N HIS A 180 1.59 -8.52 -9.70
CA HIS A 180 0.72 -8.12 -8.58
C HIS A 180 1.53 -7.70 -7.34
N TYR A 181 2.63 -8.41 -7.04
CA TYR A 181 3.55 -8.06 -5.95
C TYR A 181 4.20 -6.69 -6.16
N PHE A 182 4.78 -6.45 -7.33
CA PHE A 182 5.45 -5.17 -7.64
C PHE A 182 4.48 -3.99 -7.71
N ASP A 183 3.26 -4.22 -8.21
CA ASP A 183 2.19 -3.23 -8.21
C ASP A 183 1.78 -2.87 -6.76
N PHE A 184 1.51 -3.87 -5.92
CA PHE A 184 1.13 -3.67 -4.51
C PHE A 184 2.19 -2.88 -3.72
N ILE A 185 3.47 -3.24 -3.82
CA ILE A 185 4.53 -2.51 -3.11
C ILE A 185 4.88 -1.14 -3.72
N SER A 186 4.30 -0.76 -4.87
CA SER A 186 4.41 0.59 -5.42
C SER A 186 3.33 1.53 -4.86
N LYS A 187 2.10 1.02 -4.67
CA LYS A 187 0.91 1.77 -4.22
C LYS A 187 0.71 1.75 -2.70
N VAL A 188 0.86 0.57 -2.09
CA VAL A 188 0.62 0.32 -0.66
C VAL A 188 1.94 0.35 0.12
N GLY A 189 2.94 -0.43 -0.34
CA GLY A 189 4.29 -0.45 0.21
C GLY A 189 4.71 -1.76 0.89
N PHE A 190 5.98 -1.83 1.27
CA PHE A 190 6.59 -3.03 1.84
C PHE A 190 6.03 -3.41 3.21
N ASP A 191 5.70 -2.45 4.08
CA ASP A 191 5.27 -2.66 5.48
C ASP A 191 3.85 -3.23 5.64
N GLN A 192 3.22 -3.57 4.52
CA GLN A 192 1.88 -4.15 4.43
C GLN A 192 1.86 -5.36 3.47
N SER A 193 3.02 -5.73 2.91
CA SER A 193 3.15 -6.68 1.81
C SER A 193 3.29 -8.13 2.22
N ALA A 194 3.21 -8.45 3.52
CA ALA A 194 3.31 -9.81 4.04
C ALA A 194 2.53 -10.84 3.19
N SER A 195 1.33 -10.50 2.72
CA SER A 195 0.50 -11.36 1.87
C SER A 195 1.20 -12.05 0.70
N PHE A 196 2.25 -11.45 0.12
CA PHE A 196 2.89 -11.96 -1.09
C PHE A 196 3.89 -13.10 -0.90
N TYR A 197 4.04 -13.66 0.30
CA TYR A 197 5.21 -14.51 0.51
C TYR A 197 5.10 -15.69 1.51
N HIS A 198 5.99 -16.68 1.43
CA HIS A 198 5.79 -18.03 1.96
C HIS A 198 5.89 -18.19 3.50
N PRO A 199 4.83 -18.61 4.23
CA PRO A 199 4.76 -18.55 5.70
C PRO A 199 5.86 -19.31 6.46
N ASN A 200 6.35 -20.44 5.93
CA ASN A 200 7.45 -21.19 6.53
C ASN A 200 8.77 -20.37 6.54
N GLY A 201 8.94 -19.44 5.59
CA GLY A 201 10.08 -18.52 5.53
C GLY A 201 10.10 -17.56 6.72
N ILE A 202 8.93 -17.04 7.14
CA ILE A 202 8.81 -16.23 8.36
C ILE A 202 9.13 -17.08 9.57
N ALA A 203 8.53 -18.26 9.69
CA ALA A 203 8.69 -19.08 10.89
C ALA A 203 10.18 -19.37 11.14
N LYS A 204 10.93 -19.65 10.06
CA LYS A 204 12.39 -19.77 10.07
C LYS A 204 13.10 -18.45 10.45
N LEU A 205 12.80 -17.34 9.78
CA LEU A 205 13.44 -16.04 10.04
C LEU A 205 13.15 -15.49 11.44
N LYS A 206 11.91 -15.66 11.92
CA LYS A 206 11.43 -15.31 13.25
C LYS A 206 12.14 -16.15 14.31
N SER A 207 12.33 -17.46 14.09
CA SER A 207 13.19 -18.30 14.94
C SER A 207 14.61 -17.71 14.99
N ILE A 208 15.25 -17.46 13.84
CA ILE A 208 16.62 -16.94 13.78
C ILE A 208 16.78 -15.59 14.51
N ILE A 209 15.78 -14.70 14.44
CA ILE A 209 15.78 -13.46 15.23
C ILE A 209 15.60 -13.75 16.73
N ILE A 210 14.74 -14.68 17.13
CA ILE A 210 14.57 -15.09 18.54
C ILE A 210 15.86 -15.73 19.09
N ASP A 211 16.40 -16.74 18.40
CA ASP A 211 17.66 -17.44 18.72
C ASP A 211 18.83 -16.46 18.81
N GLY A 212 18.86 -15.46 17.90
CA GLY A 212 19.82 -14.36 17.88
C GLY A 212 19.69 -13.37 19.04
N LEU A 213 18.47 -13.16 19.56
CA LEU A 213 18.23 -12.35 20.76
C LEU A 213 18.60 -13.11 22.04
N GLU A 214 18.29 -14.41 22.16
CA GLU A 214 18.70 -15.25 23.30
C GLU A 214 20.24 -15.33 23.42
N SER A 215 20.92 -15.47 22.28
CA SER A 215 22.38 -15.47 22.19
C SER A 215 23.04 -14.09 22.28
N ASN A 216 22.25 -13.01 22.44
CA ASN A 216 22.70 -11.61 22.54
C ASN A 216 23.56 -11.13 21.34
N ASN A 217 23.22 -11.55 20.11
CA ASN A 217 23.92 -11.12 18.90
C ASN A 217 23.63 -9.62 18.62
N GLU A 218 24.68 -8.78 18.60
CA GLU A 218 24.59 -7.33 18.39
C GLU A 218 23.93 -6.94 17.06
N ASN A 219 24.13 -7.71 15.98
CA ASN A 219 23.50 -7.48 14.68
C ASN A 219 21.97 -7.67 14.79
N ILE A 220 21.54 -8.70 15.52
CA ILE A 220 20.14 -9.06 15.71
C ILE A 220 19.45 -8.08 16.66
N ILE A 221 20.10 -7.68 17.76
CA ILE A 221 19.61 -6.61 18.65
C ILE A 221 19.43 -5.30 17.86
N THR A 222 20.39 -4.95 17.00
CA THR A 222 20.31 -3.75 16.14
C THR A 222 19.15 -3.85 15.14
N LEU A 223 19.03 -4.98 14.43
CA LEU A 223 17.93 -5.24 13.50
C LEU A 223 16.57 -5.14 14.21
N LYS A 224 16.45 -5.76 15.39
CA LYS A 224 15.26 -5.75 16.22
C LYS A 224 14.88 -4.33 16.66
N ASN A 225 15.85 -3.55 17.17
CA ASN A 225 15.60 -2.19 17.66
C ASN A 225 15.13 -1.26 16.53
N ILE A 226 15.71 -1.37 15.33
CA ILE A 226 15.27 -0.63 14.15
C ILE A 226 13.87 -1.08 13.71
N SER A 227 13.60 -2.39 13.69
CA SER A 227 12.39 -2.96 13.07
C SER A 227 11.16 -2.89 13.97
N PHE A 228 11.25 -3.46 15.17
CA PHE A 228 10.13 -3.59 16.11
C PHE A 228 10.11 -2.46 17.16
N GLY A 229 11.31 -1.99 17.58
CA GLY A 229 11.48 -0.92 18.56
C GLY A 229 12.38 -1.34 19.73
N GLU A 230 12.97 -0.36 20.43
CA GLU A 230 13.93 -0.59 21.53
C GLU A 230 13.29 -1.30 22.73
N ASP A 231 12.07 -0.92 23.12
CA ASP A 231 11.36 -1.49 24.28
C ASP A 231 10.74 -2.88 24.03
N THR A 232 10.59 -3.31 22.78
CA THR A 232 9.97 -4.60 22.43
C THR A 232 10.74 -5.76 23.06
N SER A 233 10.08 -6.67 23.78
CA SER A 233 10.75 -7.86 24.32
C SER A 233 10.82 -9.00 23.29
N LEU A 234 11.69 -9.98 23.56
CA LEU A 234 11.72 -11.25 22.82
C LEU A 234 10.37 -11.96 22.87
N PHE A 235 9.68 -11.90 24.02
CA PHE A 235 8.37 -12.52 24.23
C PHE A 235 7.28 -11.87 23.36
N ASP A 236 7.29 -10.54 23.23
CA ASP A 236 6.37 -9.83 22.33
C ASP A 236 6.58 -10.28 20.89
N ILE A 237 7.84 -10.33 20.43
CA ILE A 237 8.20 -10.82 19.09
C ILE A 237 7.75 -12.27 18.91
N ALA A 238 7.95 -13.15 19.89
CA ALA A 238 7.49 -14.53 19.86
C ALA A 238 5.96 -14.64 19.70
N LEU A 239 5.19 -13.77 20.37
CA LEU A 239 3.73 -13.74 20.29
C LEU A 239 3.15 -13.10 19.02
N MET A 240 3.89 -12.23 18.32
CA MET A 240 3.39 -11.59 17.08
C MET A 240 2.89 -12.62 16.07
N SER A 241 1.83 -12.29 15.33
CA SER A 241 1.46 -13.12 14.18
C SER A 241 2.58 -13.12 13.13
N ASN A 242 2.60 -14.12 12.26
CA ASN A 242 3.55 -14.22 11.15
C ASN A 242 3.53 -12.93 10.29
N ASP A 243 2.32 -12.54 9.88
CA ASP A 243 2.08 -11.39 9.00
C ASP A 243 2.42 -10.06 9.72
N GLU A 244 2.11 -9.93 11.02
CA GLU A 244 2.45 -8.76 11.85
C GLU A 244 3.96 -8.61 12.03
N PHE A 245 4.65 -9.71 12.37
CA PHE A 245 6.10 -9.74 12.52
C PHE A 245 6.78 -9.27 11.24
N MET A 246 6.36 -9.80 10.08
CA MET A 246 7.02 -9.45 8.84
C MET A 246 6.68 -8.03 8.38
N ASN A 247 5.44 -7.57 8.50
CA ASN A 247 5.07 -6.19 8.19
C ASN A 247 5.88 -5.18 9.05
N LYS A 248 6.11 -5.49 10.33
CA LYS A 248 7.03 -4.72 11.19
C LYS A 248 8.50 -4.81 10.74
N LEU A 249 8.98 -5.98 10.30
CA LEU A 249 10.34 -6.15 9.76
C LEU A 249 10.55 -5.37 8.44
N LEU A 250 9.58 -5.45 7.52
CA LEU A 250 9.54 -4.74 6.24
C LEU A 250 9.53 -3.21 6.43
N SER A 251 9.04 -2.69 7.57
CA SER A 251 9.09 -1.26 7.90
C SER A 251 10.51 -0.67 7.97
N LEU A 252 11.56 -1.50 8.07
CA LEU A 252 12.94 -1.03 8.01
C LEU A 252 13.31 -0.43 6.63
N VAL A 253 12.62 -0.82 5.55
CA VAL A 253 12.84 -0.22 4.23
C VAL A 253 12.55 1.29 4.28
N LYS A 254 11.44 1.71 4.90
CA LYS A 254 11.15 3.13 5.22
C LYS A 254 12.24 3.78 6.07
N LYS A 255 12.65 3.11 7.15
CA LYS A 255 13.53 3.67 8.17
C LYS A 255 14.97 3.90 7.68
N VAL A 256 15.43 3.15 6.68
CA VAL A 256 16.79 3.24 6.14
C VAL A 256 16.84 3.79 4.71
N GLY A 257 15.82 3.53 3.89
CA GLY A 257 15.68 4.04 2.53
C GLY A 257 14.89 5.35 2.40
N GLY A 258 14.23 5.81 3.47
CA GLY A 258 13.42 7.03 3.51
C GLY A 258 12.02 6.91 2.88
N LYS A 259 11.82 5.98 1.93
CA LYS A 259 10.53 5.67 1.30
C LYS A 259 10.21 4.17 1.48
N ASN A 260 8.93 3.83 1.64
CA ASN A 260 8.48 2.44 1.81
C ASN A 260 7.73 1.83 0.63
N THR A 261 7.55 2.58 -0.46
CA THR A 261 6.98 2.06 -1.71
C THR A 261 8.00 2.20 -2.83
N LEU A 262 8.03 1.25 -3.78
CA LEU A 262 8.92 1.35 -4.93
C LEU A 262 8.51 2.51 -5.86
N ASN A 263 9.41 2.87 -6.79
CA ASN A 263 9.14 3.86 -7.84
C ASN A 263 9.85 3.43 -9.12
N PHE A 264 9.15 2.62 -9.93
CA PHE A 264 9.67 2.12 -11.21
C PHE A 264 8.84 2.65 -12.38
N GLU A 265 9.51 3.01 -13.48
CA GLU A 265 8.90 3.37 -14.76
C GLU A 265 8.32 2.14 -15.47
N SER A 266 8.97 0.99 -15.32
CA SER A 266 8.56 -0.25 -15.99
C SER A 266 9.12 -1.49 -15.29
N LEU A 267 8.32 -2.55 -15.24
CA LEU A 267 8.70 -3.91 -14.87
C LEU A 267 8.67 -4.80 -16.13
N ARG A 268 9.67 -5.65 -16.29
CA ARG A 268 9.75 -6.66 -17.35
C ARG A 268 10.25 -7.98 -16.80
N ILE A 269 9.49 -9.05 -16.97
CA ILE A 269 10.02 -10.41 -16.80
C ILE A 269 10.97 -10.70 -17.98
N ILE A 270 12.21 -11.11 -17.70
CA ILE A 270 13.19 -11.51 -18.71
C ILE A 270 12.95 -12.97 -19.10
N ASN A 271 12.89 -13.84 -18.09
CA ASN A 271 12.57 -15.26 -18.21
C ASN A 271 12.14 -15.82 -16.83
N GLU A 272 11.57 -17.02 -16.86
CA GLU A 272 11.36 -17.87 -15.69
C GLU A 272 11.94 -19.26 -15.96
N PHE A 273 12.45 -19.93 -14.92
CA PHE A 273 12.84 -21.34 -14.95
C PHE A 273 12.49 -22.03 -13.63
N GLU A 274 12.25 -23.33 -13.68
CA GLU A 274 11.89 -24.14 -12.51
C GLU A 274 13.06 -25.09 -12.16
N LEU A 275 13.33 -25.24 -10.87
CA LEU A 275 14.35 -26.15 -10.32
C LEU A 275 13.84 -26.68 -8.97
N ASP A 276 13.81 -28.00 -8.85
CA ASP A 276 13.20 -28.73 -7.73
C ASP A 276 11.74 -28.28 -7.48
N ASP A 277 11.41 -27.78 -6.29
CA ASP A 277 10.08 -27.26 -5.95
C ASP A 277 9.95 -25.72 -6.09
N LYS A 278 10.98 -25.07 -6.64
CA LYS A 278 11.12 -23.60 -6.70
C LYS A 278 11.12 -23.08 -8.13
N LYS A 279 10.68 -21.84 -8.28
CA LYS A 279 10.61 -21.13 -9.55
C LYS A 279 11.38 -19.82 -9.49
N TYR A 280 12.33 -19.66 -10.39
CA TYR A 280 13.27 -18.55 -10.45
C TYR A 280 12.88 -17.62 -11.59
N ILE A 281 12.60 -16.37 -11.26
CA ILE A 281 12.03 -15.39 -12.20
C ILE A 281 13.00 -14.21 -12.26
N ASN A 282 13.70 -14.09 -13.38
CA ASN A 282 14.61 -12.98 -13.62
C ASN A 282 13.77 -11.77 -14.06
N VAL A 283 13.73 -10.74 -13.22
CA VAL A 283 13.00 -9.49 -13.54
C VAL A 283 13.95 -8.32 -13.73
N GLN A 284 13.53 -7.43 -14.62
CA GLN A 284 14.18 -6.16 -14.90
C GLN A 284 13.21 -5.05 -14.52
N ARG A 285 13.64 -4.15 -13.64
CA ARG A 285 12.92 -2.91 -13.33
C ARG A 285 13.73 -1.72 -13.80
N LYS A 286 13.05 -0.64 -14.16
CA LYS A 286 13.67 0.67 -14.36
C LYS A 286 13.25 1.60 -13.23
N ASP A 287 14.17 1.94 -12.35
CA ASP A 287 13.88 2.70 -11.13
C ASP A 287 14.34 4.16 -11.26
N TRP A 288 13.57 5.10 -10.72
CA TRP A 288 13.97 6.50 -10.64
C TRP A 288 14.73 6.79 -9.34
N VAL A 289 16.05 6.92 -9.44
CA VAL A 289 16.96 7.18 -8.30
C VAL A 289 17.69 8.50 -8.51
N LEU A 290 17.47 9.46 -7.60
CA LEU A 290 18.10 10.80 -7.61
C LEU A 290 17.99 11.53 -8.97
N GLY A 291 16.81 11.48 -9.58
CA GLY A 291 16.54 12.11 -10.88
C GLY A 291 17.19 11.39 -12.08
N ARG A 292 17.64 10.15 -11.91
CA ARG A 292 18.16 9.30 -12.99
C ARG A 292 17.40 7.99 -13.05
N LEU A 293 17.07 7.57 -14.27
CA LEU A 293 16.54 6.24 -14.54
C LEU A 293 17.70 5.23 -14.52
N ILE A 294 17.62 4.22 -13.65
CA ILE A 294 18.58 3.10 -13.58
C ILE A 294 17.89 1.79 -13.93
N THR A 295 18.63 0.81 -14.44
CA THR A 295 18.10 -0.54 -14.68
C THR A 295 18.56 -1.48 -13.56
N VAL A 296 17.60 -2.00 -12.79
CA VAL A 296 17.81 -3.02 -11.77
C VAL A 296 17.46 -4.37 -12.38
N ASN A 297 18.26 -5.40 -12.11
CA ASN A 297 17.94 -6.79 -12.46
C ASN A 297 18.07 -7.61 -11.17
N GLU A 298 17.05 -8.41 -10.87
CA GLU A 298 16.97 -9.21 -9.65
C GLU A 298 16.29 -10.56 -9.94
N VAL A 299 16.50 -11.53 -9.06
CA VAL A 299 15.91 -12.87 -9.18
C VAL A 299 14.88 -13.04 -8.08
N ILE A 300 13.62 -13.15 -8.47
CA ILE A 300 12.53 -13.49 -7.55
C ILE A 300 12.42 -15.01 -7.51
N ILE A 301 12.53 -15.61 -6.32
CA ILE A 301 12.38 -17.05 -6.11
C ILE A 301 10.97 -17.27 -5.56
N LEU A 302 10.15 -18.10 -6.21
CA LEU A 302 8.85 -18.52 -5.70
C LEU A 302 8.90 -19.98 -5.25
N GLN A 303 8.15 -20.33 -4.20
CA GLN A 303 7.86 -21.70 -3.78
C GLN A 303 6.33 -21.89 -3.70
N ARG A 304 5.84 -23.11 -3.89
CA ARG A 304 4.40 -23.38 -3.82
C ARG A 304 3.89 -23.48 -2.39
N HIS A 305 2.80 -22.79 -2.10
CA HIS A 305 1.99 -22.94 -0.91
C HIS A 305 0.57 -23.39 -1.30
N GLY A 306 0.30 -24.69 -1.20
CA GLY A 306 -0.90 -25.28 -1.78
C GLY A 306 -0.92 -25.12 -3.31
N ASN A 307 -1.93 -24.43 -3.84
CA ASN A 307 -2.03 -24.14 -5.27
C ASN A 307 -1.28 -22.87 -5.71
N GLN A 308 -1.05 -21.94 -4.78
CA GLN A 308 -0.47 -20.63 -5.10
C GLN A 308 1.05 -20.66 -5.09
N TRP A 309 1.66 -19.79 -5.89
CA TRP A 309 3.05 -19.39 -5.68
C TRP A 309 3.10 -18.28 -4.63
N LEU A 310 4.13 -18.31 -3.80
CA LEU A 310 4.49 -17.23 -2.87
C LEU A 310 6.01 -17.03 -2.96
N ILE A 311 6.53 -15.81 -2.76
CA ILE A 311 8.00 -15.63 -2.80
C ILE A 311 8.64 -16.41 -1.63
N ASP A 312 9.76 -17.06 -1.90
CA ASP A 312 10.59 -17.82 -0.97
C ASP A 312 11.74 -16.97 -0.43
N MET A 313 12.11 -17.20 0.83
CA MET A 313 13.12 -16.43 1.57
C MET A 313 14.54 -16.83 1.13
N PRO A 314 15.34 -15.91 0.53
CA PRO A 314 16.71 -16.21 0.11
C PRO A 314 17.56 -16.80 1.25
N GLU A 315 18.17 -17.96 1.01
CA GLU A 315 18.87 -18.68 2.08
C GLU A 315 20.04 -17.88 2.69
N SER A 316 20.63 -16.98 1.90
CA SER A 316 21.66 -16.02 2.31
C SER A 316 21.25 -15.12 3.48
N ILE A 317 19.95 -14.92 3.74
CA ILE A 317 19.45 -14.16 4.89
C ILE A 317 19.78 -14.90 6.18
N ASN A 318 19.56 -16.22 6.22
CA ASN A 318 19.91 -17.05 7.38
C ASN A 318 21.42 -16.95 7.63
N ASP A 319 22.22 -17.07 6.57
CA ASP A 319 23.67 -16.95 6.57
C ASP A 319 24.21 -15.57 7.01
N MET A 320 23.43 -14.51 6.83
CA MET A 320 23.79 -13.14 7.25
C MET A 320 23.36 -12.82 8.68
N LEU A 321 22.35 -13.52 9.21
CA LEU A 321 21.81 -13.33 10.56
C LEU A 321 22.38 -14.32 11.58
N SER A 322 22.93 -15.46 11.13
CA SER A 322 23.59 -16.46 11.97
C SER A 322 25.10 -16.19 12.19
N LYS A 323 25.55 -14.93 12.05
CA LYS A 323 26.95 -14.50 12.13
C LYS A 323 27.13 -13.21 12.95
#